data_AF-A0A9D5H3Y8-F1
#
_entry.id   AF-A0A9D5H3Y8-F1
#
_cell.length_a   1.000
_cell.length_b   1.000
_cell.length_c   1.000
_cell.angle_alpha   90.00
_cell.angle_beta   90.00
_cell.angle_gamma   90.00
#
_symmetry.space_group_name_H-M   'P 1'
#
loop_
_entity.id
_entity.type
_entity.pdbx_description
1 polymer ?
#
loop_
_entity_poly.entity_id
_entity_poly.type
_entity_poly.pdbx_seq_one_letter_code
_entity_poly.pdbx_strand_id
1 'polypeptide(L)'
;MRLCLREAWRIISSGVVLGAARGLAFLHNAETKVIYRDFKTSNILLDSSYNAKLSDFGLAKDGPTGEKSHVSTRIMGTYGYATPEYLAIGHLTTKNDVYSFRVVLLEMLSGRRGVDKNHPSGEHNLVEWARPYRTSKRKFFCVLDTRLEGQYSLGGAQKVAALAFQCLLTKGRYRSNMDEVVSALEQLQDAKDTTKSTPDEGGSYFQPLSWNLRLKVVLGAAKGLAFLHNAETKVIYRDFKTSNILLDSSYNAKLSDFGLAKDGPTGEKSHVSTRIMGTYGYATPEYLAIEHFHPIDYSSEESSGLSDFEVDEYEAISYMNLKSGNPKKFVNFALEEAQLQTTLTPLPYQEKVRSMKVKDEKTVLHALSYKAPKIRLLRSLTIDGSSSMQVLDFAGIPDPMFDIPIFCANFFTIPSLSIIVLDLNPLYDTRTWQDYKEKYYLNLLPLGQKYAVLLPWGEKITSESLSFFSPIVIWTKYATNQFKHDILFSAFMDYFKAWLELVDQALPETNSLQMLHNKEAQHRYLTWRAEKDPGHPLLKKLVGEDLARDVVRSFLFEGVDSLGTKTFLDYFPQYKCIEDGSINQKRSVIGKSYETRPWNAKGEFIGEMI
;
A
#
# COMPACT_ATOMS: atom_id res chain seq x y z
N MET A 1 8.87 -6.55 -29.88
CA MET A 1 7.45 -6.85 -29.59
C MET A 1 7.36 -7.21 -28.12
N ARG A 2 6.55 -6.53 -27.29
CA ARG A 2 6.34 -6.97 -25.89
C ARG A 2 5.34 -8.12 -25.89
N LEU A 3 5.46 -9.06 -24.94
CA LEU A 3 4.53 -10.18 -24.74
C LEU A 3 3.09 -9.64 -24.72
N CYS A 4 2.37 -9.81 -25.83
CA CYS A 4 0.93 -9.62 -25.87
C CYS A 4 0.32 -10.94 -25.41
N LEU A 5 -0.49 -10.91 -24.35
CA LEU A 5 -1.25 -12.06 -23.84
C LEU A 5 -2.29 -12.62 -24.83
N ARG A 6 -2.24 -12.23 -26.11
CA ARG A 6 -3.06 -12.76 -27.20
C ARG A 6 -2.48 -14.03 -27.85
N GLU A 7 -1.23 -14.40 -27.57
CA GLU A 7 -0.56 -15.60 -28.14
C GLU A 7 0.11 -16.48 -27.07
N ALA A 8 -0.48 -16.56 -25.88
CA ALA A 8 0.16 -17.19 -24.71
C ALA A 8 0.62 -18.65 -24.96
N TRP A 9 -0.10 -19.45 -25.76
CA TRP A 9 0.39 -20.80 -26.09
C TRP A 9 1.55 -20.80 -27.08
N ARG A 10 1.53 -19.95 -28.13
CA ARG A 10 2.67 -19.83 -29.05
C ARG A 10 3.93 -19.47 -28.28
N ILE A 11 3.84 -18.56 -27.31
CA ILE A 11 4.95 -18.12 -26.46
C ILE A 11 5.45 -19.21 -25.49
N ILE A 12 4.55 -19.99 -24.87
CA ILE A 12 4.92 -21.17 -24.07
C ILE A 12 5.58 -22.24 -24.96
N SER A 13 5.16 -22.35 -26.22
CA SER A 13 5.66 -23.33 -27.18
C SER A 13 6.90 -22.91 -27.99
N SER A 14 7.23 -21.60 -28.04
CA SER A 14 8.24 -21.03 -28.95
C SER A 14 9.62 -20.83 -28.31
N GLY A 15 9.90 -21.48 -27.18
CA GLY A 15 11.20 -21.39 -26.52
C GLY A 15 11.47 -20.07 -25.77
N VAL A 16 10.50 -19.15 -25.66
CA VAL A 16 10.65 -17.87 -24.92
C VAL A 16 10.93 -18.12 -23.44
N VAL A 17 10.12 -18.98 -22.82
CA VAL A 17 10.24 -19.37 -21.42
C VAL A 17 11.58 -20.05 -21.17
N LEU A 18 11.98 -20.93 -22.08
CA LEU A 18 13.26 -21.62 -22.04
C LEU A 18 14.43 -20.62 -22.20
N GLY A 19 14.35 -19.67 -23.13
CA GLY A 19 15.37 -18.64 -23.32
C GLY A 19 15.52 -17.74 -22.10
N ALA A 20 14.41 -17.33 -21.48
CA ALA A 20 14.44 -16.55 -20.25
C ALA A 20 15.00 -17.36 -19.07
N ALA A 21 14.67 -18.66 -18.99
CA ALA A 21 15.23 -19.57 -18.00
C ALA A 21 16.75 -19.74 -18.17
N ARG A 22 17.21 -19.92 -19.41
CA ARG A 22 18.64 -19.98 -19.77
C ARG A 22 19.37 -18.69 -19.41
N GLY A 23 18.75 -17.54 -19.64
CA GLY A 23 19.29 -16.24 -19.22
C GLY A 23 19.50 -16.14 -17.70
N LEU A 24 18.52 -16.57 -16.90
CA LEU A 24 18.69 -16.62 -15.44
C LEU A 24 19.70 -17.68 -15.00
N ALA A 25 19.71 -18.87 -15.63
CA ALA A 25 20.68 -19.92 -15.33
C ALA A 25 22.11 -19.46 -15.58
N PHE A 26 22.34 -18.76 -16.71
CA PHE A 26 23.62 -18.14 -17.04
C PHE A 26 24.10 -17.19 -15.93
N LEU A 27 23.22 -16.31 -15.44
CA LEU A 27 23.54 -15.39 -14.34
C LEU A 27 23.84 -16.12 -13.03
N HIS A 28 23.08 -17.17 -12.72
CA HIS A 28 23.23 -17.95 -11.48
C HIS A 28 24.49 -18.83 -11.46
N ASN A 29 25.05 -19.13 -12.62
CA ASN A 29 26.24 -19.96 -12.82
C ASN A 29 27.50 -19.15 -13.14
N ALA A 30 27.42 -17.81 -13.20
CA ALA A 30 28.59 -16.95 -13.29
C ALA A 30 29.52 -17.15 -12.07
N GLU A 31 30.82 -16.93 -12.27
CA GLU A 31 31.86 -17.09 -11.24
C GLU A 31 31.50 -16.32 -9.97
N THR A 32 31.08 -15.07 -10.12
CA THR A 32 30.28 -14.37 -9.12
C THR A 32 28.83 -14.47 -9.55
N LYS A 33 28.05 -15.29 -8.85
CA LYS A 33 26.61 -15.48 -9.14
C LYS A 33 25.93 -14.12 -9.20
N VAL A 34 25.09 -13.87 -10.20
CA VAL A 34 24.31 -12.63 -10.28
C VAL A 34 22.85 -12.93 -9.99
N ILE A 35 22.28 -12.25 -8.99
CA ILE A 35 20.86 -12.33 -8.64
C ILE A 35 20.13 -11.18 -9.34
N TYR A 36 19.17 -11.52 -10.19
CA TYR A 36 18.47 -10.58 -11.06
C TYR A 36 17.55 -9.64 -10.29
N ARG A 37 16.84 -10.18 -9.28
CA ARG A 37 16.04 -9.47 -8.27
C ARG A 37 14.75 -8.78 -8.77
N ASP A 38 14.64 -8.43 -10.05
CA ASP A 38 13.43 -7.88 -10.66
C ASP A 38 12.96 -8.67 -11.90
N PHE A 39 12.94 -10.00 -11.81
CA PHE A 39 12.52 -10.84 -12.92
C PHE A 39 10.99 -10.83 -13.08
N LYS A 40 10.49 -10.34 -14.22
CA LYS A 40 9.06 -10.21 -14.53
C LYS A 40 8.83 -10.22 -16.04
N THR A 41 7.59 -10.47 -16.46
CA THR A 41 7.21 -10.51 -17.88
C THR A 41 7.59 -9.25 -18.67
N SER A 42 7.50 -8.06 -18.06
CA SER A 42 7.86 -6.79 -18.71
C SER A 42 9.36 -6.57 -18.91
N ASN A 43 10.21 -7.36 -18.24
CA ASN A 43 11.67 -7.33 -18.34
C ASN A 43 12.22 -8.44 -19.25
N ILE A 44 11.35 -9.25 -19.86
CA ILE A 44 11.71 -10.23 -20.89
C ILE A 44 11.43 -9.60 -22.25
N LEU A 45 12.49 -9.22 -22.96
CA LEU A 45 12.42 -8.71 -24.32
C LEU A 45 12.46 -9.85 -25.32
N LEU A 46 11.75 -9.68 -26.42
CA LEU A 46 11.76 -10.62 -27.53
C LEU A 46 12.39 -9.95 -28.74
N ASP A 47 13.37 -10.62 -29.34
CA ASP A 47 13.86 -10.25 -30.66
C ASP A 47 12.90 -10.70 -31.77
N SER A 48 13.25 -10.42 -33.03
CA SER A 48 12.41 -10.74 -34.19
C SER A 48 12.20 -12.24 -34.41
N SER A 49 13.04 -13.09 -33.79
CA SER A 49 12.95 -14.54 -33.87
C SER A 49 12.33 -15.15 -32.61
N TYR A 50 11.69 -14.33 -31.76
CA TYR A 50 11.11 -14.74 -30.48
C TYR A 50 12.14 -15.32 -29.49
N ASN A 51 13.44 -15.00 -29.64
CA ASN A 51 14.39 -15.33 -28.59
C ASN A 51 14.22 -14.35 -27.44
N ALA A 52 14.16 -14.91 -26.23
CA ALA A 52 14.09 -14.12 -25.01
C ALA A 52 15.46 -13.52 -24.66
N LYS A 53 15.46 -12.23 -24.32
CA LYS A 53 16.59 -11.51 -23.74
C LYS A 53 16.14 -10.79 -22.48
N LEU A 54 16.95 -10.86 -21.44
CA LEU A 54 16.67 -10.15 -20.19
C LEU A 54 17.10 -8.69 -20.30
N SER A 55 16.33 -7.78 -19.70
CA SER A 55 16.57 -6.34 -19.72
C SER A 55 16.24 -5.69 -18.39
N ASP A 56 16.83 -4.53 -18.11
CA ASP A 56 16.68 -3.81 -16.84
C ASP A 56 17.36 -4.53 -15.67
N PHE A 57 18.69 -4.43 -15.65
CA PHE A 57 19.56 -4.95 -14.59
C PHE A 57 19.78 -3.94 -13.47
N GLY A 58 19.02 -2.85 -13.40
CA GLY A 58 19.23 -1.76 -12.44
C GLY A 58 19.10 -2.18 -10.96
N LEU A 59 18.50 -3.34 -10.70
CA LEU A 59 18.34 -3.93 -9.37
C LEU A 59 19.20 -5.18 -9.14
N ALA A 60 19.90 -5.67 -10.18
CA ALA A 60 20.70 -6.88 -10.12
C ALA A 60 21.82 -6.73 -9.08
N LYS A 61 22.20 -7.84 -8.45
CA LYS A 61 23.18 -7.83 -7.37
C LYS A 61 24.02 -9.11 -7.37
N ASP A 62 25.28 -8.96 -7.03
CA ASP A 62 26.16 -10.10 -6.80
C ASP A 62 25.59 -10.97 -5.68
N GLY A 63 25.63 -12.27 -5.90
CA GLY A 63 25.24 -13.31 -4.99
C GLY A 63 26.25 -13.45 -3.84
N PRO A 64 25.94 -14.32 -2.88
CA PRO A 64 26.81 -14.47 -1.72
C PRO A 64 28.18 -15.02 -2.12
N THR A 65 29.24 -14.40 -1.59
CA THR A 65 30.64 -14.82 -1.77
C THR A 65 31.17 -15.48 -0.48
N GLY A 66 32.14 -16.39 -0.63
CA GLY A 66 32.72 -17.14 0.50
C GLY A 66 31.71 -18.07 1.16
N GLU A 67 31.69 -18.10 2.50
CA GLU A 67 30.82 -18.98 3.30
C GLU A 67 29.39 -18.43 3.52
N LYS A 68 29.05 -17.28 2.93
CA LYS A 68 27.72 -16.68 3.11
C LYS A 68 26.66 -17.50 2.37
N SER A 69 25.52 -17.70 3.02
CA SER A 69 24.38 -18.42 2.41
C SER A 69 23.43 -17.51 1.61
N HIS A 70 23.51 -16.20 1.83
CA HIS A 70 22.62 -15.19 1.23
C HIS A 70 23.26 -13.81 1.26
N VAL A 71 22.64 -12.87 0.54
CA VAL A 71 22.99 -11.45 0.52
C VAL A 71 21.93 -10.69 1.32
N SER A 72 22.30 -10.15 2.48
CA SER A 72 21.41 -9.26 3.24
C SER A 72 21.34 -7.91 2.52
N THR A 73 20.15 -7.51 2.06
CA THR A 73 19.98 -6.28 1.29
C THR A 73 18.59 -5.69 1.50
N ARG A 74 18.44 -4.38 1.28
CA ARG A 74 17.12 -3.74 1.24
C ARG A 74 16.20 -4.52 0.30
N ILE A 75 14.92 -4.62 0.63
CA ILE A 75 13.94 -5.26 -0.25
C ILE A 75 13.71 -4.33 -1.45
N MET A 76 13.99 -4.83 -2.66
CA MET A 76 13.75 -4.14 -3.93
C MET A 76 13.30 -5.18 -4.95
N GLY A 77 12.57 -4.73 -5.98
CA GLY A 77 11.93 -5.58 -6.97
C GLY A 77 10.44 -5.31 -7.06
N THR A 78 9.79 -5.88 -8.06
CA THR A 78 8.37 -5.65 -8.33
C THR A 78 7.48 -6.47 -7.39
N TYR A 79 6.52 -5.81 -6.75
CA TYR A 79 5.55 -6.46 -5.87
C TYR A 79 4.77 -7.55 -6.61
N GLY A 80 4.58 -8.70 -5.97
CA GLY A 80 3.96 -9.89 -6.55
C GLY A 80 4.92 -10.92 -7.16
N TYR A 81 6.18 -10.55 -7.40
CA TYR A 81 7.22 -11.46 -7.94
C TYR A 81 8.25 -11.88 -6.90
N ALA A 82 8.34 -11.19 -5.77
CA ALA A 82 9.33 -11.47 -4.72
C ALA A 82 8.93 -12.65 -3.82
N THR A 83 9.92 -13.42 -3.35
CA THR A 83 9.65 -14.54 -2.43
C THR A 83 9.20 -14.05 -1.05
N PRO A 84 8.33 -14.79 -0.35
CA PRO A 84 7.94 -14.47 1.02
C PRO A 84 9.12 -14.35 1.98
N GLU A 85 10.12 -15.23 1.87
CA GLU A 85 11.32 -15.18 2.71
C GLU A 85 12.18 -13.93 2.45
N TYR A 86 12.33 -13.48 1.21
CA TYR A 86 13.05 -12.24 0.93
C TYR A 86 12.28 -11.01 1.40
N LEU A 87 10.95 -11.03 1.26
CA LEU A 87 10.07 -9.99 1.80
C LEU A 87 10.09 -9.95 3.34
N ALA A 88 10.30 -11.11 4.00
CA ALA A 88 10.25 -11.21 5.46
C ALA A 88 11.57 -10.87 6.15
N ILE A 89 12.72 -11.29 5.61
CA ILE A 89 14.02 -11.15 6.29
C ILE A 89 15.10 -10.47 5.43
N GLY A 90 14.78 -10.04 4.20
CA GLY A 90 15.74 -9.35 3.32
C GLY A 90 16.90 -10.23 2.82
N HIS A 91 16.80 -11.55 3.01
CA HIS A 91 17.79 -12.52 2.56
C HIS A 91 17.61 -12.79 1.06
N LEU A 92 18.50 -12.23 0.26
CA LEU A 92 18.48 -12.39 -1.19
C LEU A 92 19.38 -13.57 -1.59
N THR A 93 18.84 -14.46 -2.42
CA THR A 93 19.50 -15.64 -2.97
C THR A 93 19.10 -15.82 -4.44
N THR A 94 19.81 -16.66 -5.20
CA THR A 94 19.38 -17.01 -6.57
C THR A 94 18.00 -17.67 -6.62
N LYS A 95 17.55 -18.28 -5.50
CA LYS A 95 16.20 -18.85 -5.36
C LYS A 95 15.10 -17.78 -5.42
N ASN A 96 15.43 -16.50 -5.30
CA ASN A 96 14.49 -15.41 -5.51
C ASN A 96 14.05 -15.28 -6.97
N ASP A 97 15.01 -15.34 -7.89
CA ASP A 97 14.69 -15.25 -9.31
C ASP A 97 13.95 -16.50 -9.78
N VAL A 98 14.25 -17.67 -9.21
CA VAL A 98 13.51 -18.93 -9.50
C VAL A 98 12.03 -18.81 -9.12
N TYR A 99 11.71 -18.13 -8.02
CA TYR A 99 10.31 -17.89 -7.64
C TYR A 99 9.65 -16.89 -8.57
N SER A 100 10.33 -15.78 -8.86
CA SER A 100 9.87 -14.75 -9.79
C SER A 100 9.57 -15.35 -11.18
N PHE A 101 10.43 -16.27 -11.65
CA PHE A 101 10.24 -17.03 -12.88
C PHE A 101 8.96 -17.88 -12.86
N ARG A 102 8.61 -18.48 -11.72
CA ARG A 102 7.39 -19.29 -11.60
C ARG A 102 6.12 -18.44 -11.53
N VAL A 103 6.21 -17.21 -11.03
CA VAL A 103 5.13 -16.22 -11.17
C VAL A 103 4.92 -15.92 -12.65
N VAL A 104 5.99 -15.72 -13.43
CA VAL A 104 5.91 -15.55 -14.89
C VAL A 104 5.26 -16.76 -15.58
N LEU A 105 5.56 -18.00 -15.15
CA LEU A 105 4.85 -19.19 -15.67
C LEU A 105 3.35 -19.16 -15.38
N LEU A 106 2.94 -18.72 -14.17
CA LEU A 106 1.52 -18.57 -13.84
C LEU A 106 0.84 -17.47 -14.67
N GLU A 107 1.52 -16.35 -14.90
CA GLU A 107 0.99 -15.28 -15.77
C GLU A 107 0.75 -15.80 -17.18
N MET A 108 1.66 -16.62 -17.70
CA MET A 108 1.51 -17.21 -19.03
C MET A 108 0.39 -18.24 -19.11
N LEU A 109 0.23 -19.07 -18.07
CA LEU A 109 -0.85 -20.07 -18.03
C LEU A 109 -2.23 -19.42 -17.90
N SER A 110 -2.35 -18.36 -17.10
CA SER A 110 -3.64 -17.77 -16.72
C SER A 110 -4.03 -16.52 -17.48
N GLY A 111 -3.08 -15.90 -18.18
CA GLY A 111 -3.30 -14.62 -18.84
C GLY A 111 -3.63 -13.47 -17.89
N ARG A 112 -3.42 -13.67 -16.58
CA ARG A 112 -3.57 -12.68 -15.52
C ARG A 112 -2.22 -12.05 -15.19
N ARG A 113 -2.25 -10.83 -14.66
CA ARG A 113 -1.05 -10.12 -14.19
C ARG A 113 -0.63 -10.64 -12.82
N GLY A 114 0.67 -10.60 -12.51
CA GLY A 114 1.22 -10.99 -11.20
C GLY A 114 0.54 -10.25 -10.04
N VAL A 115 0.18 -8.98 -10.26
CA VAL A 115 -0.71 -8.20 -9.38
C VAL A 115 -1.72 -7.43 -10.22
N ASP A 116 -3.01 -7.58 -9.91
CA ASP A 116 -4.09 -6.83 -10.53
C ASP A 116 -5.06 -6.29 -9.48
N LYS A 117 -5.12 -4.96 -9.35
CA LYS A 117 -5.98 -4.27 -8.38
C LYS A 117 -7.44 -4.17 -8.84
N ASN A 118 -7.74 -4.56 -10.09
CA ASN A 118 -9.09 -4.54 -10.64
C ASN A 118 -9.85 -5.86 -10.35
N HIS A 119 -9.17 -6.86 -9.78
CA HIS A 119 -9.81 -8.11 -9.36
C HIS A 119 -10.44 -7.98 -7.97
N PRO A 120 -11.38 -8.88 -7.59
CA PRO A 120 -12.00 -8.88 -6.27
C PRO A 120 -10.97 -8.97 -5.14
N SER A 121 -11.32 -8.42 -3.98
CA SER A 121 -10.50 -8.50 -2.77
C SER A 121 -10.17 -9.96 -2.43
N GLY A 122 -8.88 -10.26 -2.27
CA GLY A 122 -8.36 -11.63 -2.11
C GLY A 122 -7.83 -12.28 -3.40
N GLU A 123 -8.12 -11.73 -4.58
CA GLU A 123 -7.61 -12.21 -5.88
C GLU A 123 -6.54 -11.29 -6.50
N HIS A 124 -6.15 -10.21 -5.80
CA HIS A 124 -5.20 -9.23 -6.34
C HIS A 124 -3.82 -9.80 -6.65
N ASN A 125 -3.38 -10.83 -5.92
CA ASN A 125 -2.08 -11.47 -6.12
C ASN A 125 -2.28 -12.81 -6.84
N LEU A 126 -1.62 -12.96 -7.99
CA LEU A 126 -1.78 -14.13 -8.84
C LEU A 126 -1.41 -15.43 -8.14
N VAL A 127 -0.38 -15.41 -7.30
CA VAL A 127 0.08 -16.58 -6.57
C VAL A 127 -0.92 -17.00 -5.51
N GLU A 128 -1.47 -16.04 -4.76
CA GLU A 128 -2.50 -16.30 -3.74
C GLU A 128 -3.79 -16.83 -4.40
N TRP A 129 -4.21 -16.22 -5.50
CA TRP A 129 -5.34 -16.70 -6.29
C TRP A 129 -5.11 -18.12 -6.84
N ALA A 130 -3.92 -18.43 -7.35
CA ALA A 130 -3.64 -19.73 -7.96
C ALA A 130 -3.49 -20.86 -6.92
N ARG A 131 -3.22 -20.53 -5.65
CA ARG A 131 -2.91 -21.50 -4.57
C ARG A 131 -3.98 -22.59 -4.38
N PRO A 132 -5.30 -22.32 -4.35
CA PRO A 132 -6.34 -23.33 -4.16
C PRO A 132 -6.44 -24.35 -5.31
N TYR A 133 -5.93 -24.00 -6.49
CA TYR A 133 -6.05 -24.82 -7.70
C TYR A 133 -4.94 -25.87 -7.84
N ARG A 134 -3.90 -25.80 -7.00
CA ARG A 134 -2.74 -26.72 -7.02
C ARG A 134 -3.11 -28.19 -6.83
N THR A 135 -4.04 -28.51 -5.93
CA THR A 135 -4.27 -29.88 -5.44
C THR A 135 -5.26 -30.67 -6.30
N SER A 136 -6.00 -30.02 -7.20
CA SER A 136 -7.08 -30.64 -7.97
C SER A 136 -6.79 -30.66 -9.47
N LYS A 137 -6.56 -31.86 -10.02
CA LYS A 137 -6.44 -32.08 -11.48
C LYS A 137 -7.66 -31.59 -12.28
N ARG A 138 -8.85 -31.53 -11.65
CA ARG A 138 -10.08 -31.02 -12.28
C ARG A 138 -10.17 -29.50 -12.24
N LYS A 139 -9.74 -28.86 -11.14
CA LYS A 139 -9.78 -27.39 -11.01
C LYS A 139 -8.61 -26.69 -11.71
N PHE A 140 -7.61 -27.44 -12.19
CA PHE A 140 -6.52 -26.92 -13.03
C PHE A 140 -7.02 -26.14 -14.25
N PHE A 141 -8.11 -26.60 -14.90
CA PHE A 141 -8.68 -25.90 -16.06
C PHE A 141 -9.16 -24.49 -15.72
N CYS A 142 -9.52 -24.20 -14.46
CA CYS A 142 -9.91 -22.87 -14.03
C CYS A 142 -8.74 -21.87 -13.99
N VAL A 143 -7.49 -22.36 -14.02
CA VAL A 143 -6.28 -21.53 -14.04
C VAL A 143 -5.89 -21.17 -15.46
N LEU A 144 -6.30 -21.94 -16.46
CA LEU A 144 -5.91 -21.72 -17.84
C LEU A 144 -6.68 -20.55 -18.46
N ASP A 145 -5.96 -19.72 -19.20
CA ASP A 145 -6.53 -18.62 -19.94
C ASP A 145 -7.52 -19.16 -21.00
N THR A 146 -8.77 -18.74 -20.89
CA THR A 146 -9.86 -19.17 -21.79
C THR A 146 -9.61 -18.73 -23.24
N ARG A 147 -8.80 -17.69 -23.45
CA ARG A 147 -8.38 -17.20 -24.77
C ARG A 147 -7.39 -18.13 -25.48
N LEU A 148 -6.89 -19.16 -24.81
CA LEU A 148 -6.06 -20.19 -25.44
C LEU A 148 -6.87 -21.12 -26.35
N GLU A 149 -8.20 -21.12 -26.25
CA GLU A 149 -9.13 -21.84 -27.14
C GLU A 149 -8.77 -23.33 -27.33
N GLY A 150 -8.19 -23.97 -26.32
CA GLY A 150 -7.76 -25.37 -26.39
C GLY A 150 -6.56 -25.63 -27.32
N GLN A 151 -5.93 -24.58 -27.86
CA GLN A 151 -4.69 -24.67 -28.62
C GLN A 151 -3.53 -24.94 -27.68
N TYR A 152 -3.55 -26.05 -26.93
CA TYR A 152 -2.45 -26.46 -26.08
C TYR A 152 -2.42 -27.97 -25.84
N SER A 153 -1.21 -28.51 -25.68
CA SER A 153 -1.06 -29.90 -25.26
C SER A 153 -1.38 -29.99 -23.76
N LEU A 154 -2.39 -30.78 -23.42
CA LEU A 154 -2.83 -30.95 -22.02
C LEU A 154 -1.67 -31.43 -21.13
N GLY A 155 -0.87 -32.38 -21.63
CA GLY A 155 0.32 -32.87 -20.93
C GLY A 155 1.41 -31.82 -20.76
N GLY A 156 1.60 -30.93 -21.75
CA GLY A 156 2.54 -29.82 -21.65
C GLY A 156 2.07 -28.77 -20.65
N ALA A 157 0.81 -28.35 -20.73
CA ALA A 157 0.21 -27.38 -19.83
C ALA A 157 0.23 -27.88 -18.36
N GLN A 158 -0.06 -29.16 -18.14
CA GLN A 158 0.00 -29.76 -16.80
C GLN A 158 1.42 -29.78 -16.23
N LYS A 159 2.43 -30.08 -17.06
CA LYS A 159 3.83 -30.08 -16.61
C LYS A 159 4.35 -28.65 -16.36
N VAL A 160 4.01 -27.67 -17.20
CA VAL A 160 4.32 -26.25 -16.95
C VAL A 160 3.63 -25.76 -15.68
N ALA A 161 2.38 -26.16 -15.45
CA ALA A 161 1.68 -25.84 -14.21
C ALA A 161 2.31 -26.52 -12.99
N ALA A 162 2.76 -27.78 -13.11
CA ALA A 162 3.50 -28.45 -12.06
C ALA A 162 4.79 -27.68 -11.72
N LEU A 163 5.53 -27.21 -12.73
CA LEU A 163 6.69 -26.34 -12.56
C LEU A 163 6.29 -25.01 -11.90
N ALA A 164 5.19 -24.37 -12.28
CA ALA A 164 4.74 -23.14 -11.64
C ALA A 164 4.39 -23.37 -10.15
N PHE A 165 3.67 -24.46 -9.84
CA PHE A 165 3.13 -24.73 -8.51
C PHE A 165 4.11 -25.36 -7.51
N GLN A 166 5.20 -25.98 -7.97
CA GLN A 166 6.17 -26.67 -7.10
C GLN A 166 6.90 -25.74 -6.12
N CYS A 167 6.87 -24.41 -6.33
CA CYS A 167 7.53 -23.42 -5.45
C CYS A 167 6.60 -22.59 -4.56
N LEU A 168 5.30 -22.92 -4.51
CA LEU A 168 4.40 -22.36 -3.50
C LEU A 168 4.63 -22.95 -2.10
N LEU A 169 5.60 -23.85 -1.96
CA LEU A 169 6.02 -24.44 -0.68
C LEU A 169 6.92 -23.46 0.09
N THR A 170 6.60 -23.27 1.36
CA THR A 170 7.02 -22.23 2.29
C THR A 170 8.50 -22.19 2.69
N LYS A 171 9.41 -22.86 1.96
CA LYS A 171 10.86 -22.87 2.29
C LYS A 171 11.73 -22.82 1.03
N GLY A 172 12.49 -21.74 0.87
CA GLY A 172 13.40 -21.51 -0.27
C GLY A 172 14.46 -22.60 -0.50
N ARG A 173 14.76 -23.44 0.50
CA ARG A 173 15.72 -24.56 0.39
C ARG A 173 15.28 -25.72 -0.50
N TYR A 174 13.96 -25.92 -0.71
CA TYR A 174 13.42 -27.00 -1.55
C TYR A 174 13.10 -26.56 -2.98
N ARG A 175 13.33 -25.28 -3.28
CA ARG A 175 13.15 -24.73 -4.62
C ARG A 175 14.28 -25.23 -5.50
N SER A 176 13.97 -25.70 -6.72
CA SER A 176 14.97 -26.08 -7.73
C SER A 176 15.93 -24.92 -8.04
N ASN A 177 17.11 -25.22 -8.57
CA ASN A 177 17.94 -24.20 -9.22
C ASN A 177 17.42 -23.93 -10.65
N MET A 178 17.97 -22.92 -11.33
CA MET A 178 17.54 -22.60 -12.69
C MET A 178 17.96 -23.66 -13.72
N ASP A 179 19.05 -24.41 -13.51
CA ASP A 179 19.46 -25.49 -14.41
C ASP A 179 18.43 -26.63 -14.45
N GLU A 180 17.94 -27.04 -13.28
CA GLU A 180 16.84 -28.01 -13.16
C GLU A 180 15.57 -27.51 -13.85
N VAL A 181 15.27 -26.21 -13.75
CA VAL A 181 14.13 -25.59 -14.43
C VAL A 181 14.34 -25.60 -15.95
N VAL A 182 15.54 -25.29 -16.42
CA VAL A 182 15.92 -25.36 -17.85
C VAL A 182 15.77 -26.78 -18.37
N SER A 183 16.35 -27.78 -17.71
CA SER A 183 16.25 -29.18 -18.13
C SER A 183 14.81 -29.69 -18.16
N ALA A 184 13.97 -29.28 -17.20
CA ALA A 184 12.56 -29.64 -17.19
C ALA A 184 11.79 -29.00 -18.37
N LEU A 185 12.16 -27.78 -18.77
CA LEU A 185 11.59 -27.10 -19.93
C LEU A 185 12.10 -27.67 -21.27
N GLU A 186 13.35 -28.13 -21.33
CA GLU A 186 13.92 -28.81 -22.52
C GLU A 186 13.20 -30.13 -22.80
N GLN A 187 12.97 -30.96 -21.77
CA GLN A 187 12.18 -32.19 -21.90
C GLN A 187 10.73 -31.94 -22.36
N LEU A 188 10.18 -30.74 -22.11
CA LEU A 188 8.87 -30.33 -22.60
C LEU A 188 8.86 -29.93 -24.07
N GLN A 189 9.99 -29.42 -24.56
CA GLN A 189 10.19 -29.03 -25.94
C GLN A 189 10.43 -30.27 -26.80
N ASP A 190 11.29 -31.19 -26.35
CA ASP A 190 11.64 -32.43 -27.08
C ASP A 190 10.46 -33.41 -27.19
N ALA A 191 9.54 -33.39 -26.21
CA ALA A 191 8.33 -34.21 -26.24
C ALA A 191 7.32 -33.83 -27.34
N LYS A 192 7.53 -32.73 -28.08
CA LYS A 192 6.68 -32.32 -29.21
C LYS A 192 7.13 -32.89 -30.56
N ASP A 193 8.38 -33.36 -30.69
CA ASP A 193 8.91 -33.88 -31.96
C ASP A 193 8.45 -35.32 -32.29
N THR A 194 7.65 -35.95 -31.42
CA THR A 194 7.14 -37.33 -31.62
C THR A 194 5.68 -37.41 -32.09
N THR A 195 4.93 -36.31 -32.14
CA THR A 195 3.60 -36.29 -32.76
C THR A 195 3.66 -35.66 -34.14
N LYS A 196 3.74 -36.51 -35.18
CA LYS A 196 3.69 -36.13 -36.59
C LYS A 196 2.46 -35.25 -36.88
N SER A 197 2.71 -34.06 -37.42
CA SER A 197 1.81 -33.42 -38.38
C SER A 197 2.62 -33.10 -39.63
N THR A 198 1.99 -33.38 -40.77
CA THR A 198 2.49 -33.35 -42.15
C THR A 198 2.96 -31.95 -42.59
N PRO A 199 3.82 -31.89 -43.63
CA PRO A 199 4.51 -30.67 -44.02
C PRO A 199 3.55 -29.73 -44.76
N ASP A 200 3.57 -28.46 -44.38
CA ASP A 200 3.18 -27.40 -45.31
C ASP A 200 4.29 -26.35 -45.34
N GLU A 201 4.69 -26.05 -46.56
CA GLU A 201 5.88 -25.32 -46.94
C GLU A 201 5.69 -23.81 -46.79
N GLY A 202 6.79 -23.09 -46.51
CA GLY A 202 6.82 -21.65 -46.63
C GLY A 202 7.62 -20.95 -45.54
N GLY A 203 8.94 -21.08 -45.59
CA GLY A 203 9.83 -20.21 -44.83
C GLY A 203 9.61 -18.75 -45.21
N SER A 204 9.41 -17.90 -44.20
CA SER A 204 9.68 -16.47 -44.31
C SER A 204 10.49 -16.05 -43.09
N TYR A 205 11.80 -15.96 -43.29
CA TYR A 205 12.74 -15.33 -42.37
C TYR A 205 12.24 -13.93 -41.99
N PHE A 206 11.88 -13.71 -40.73
CA PHE A 206 11.54 -12.37 -40.24
C PHE A 206 12.81 -11.54 -40.11
N GLN A 207 13.10 -10.77 -41.15
CA GLN A 207 14.04 -9.66 -41.08
C GLN A 207 13.46 -8.54 -40.19
N PRO A 208 14.32 -7.74 -39.53
CA PRO A 208 13.89 -6.49 -38.91
C PRO A 208 13.04 -5.70 -39.92
N LEU A 209 12.00 -4.99 -39.46
CA LEU A 209 11.25 -4.08 -40.34
C LEU A 209 12.27 -3.28 -41.13
N SER A 210 12.19 -3.38 -42.47
CA SER A 210 13.09 -2.64 -43.33
C SER A 210 12.99 -1.17 -42.98
N TRP A 211 14.05 -0.42 -43.20
CA TRP A 211 14.04 1.01 -42.94
C TRP A 211 12.83 1.71 -43.58
N ASN A 212 12.44 1.28 -44.78
CA ASN A 212 11.26 1.77 -45.48
C ASN A 212 9.94 1.46 -44.75
N LEU A 213 9.80 0.27 -44.14
CA LEU A 213 8.63 -0.06 -43.31
C LEU A 213 8.63 0.72 -41.99
N ARG A 214 9.80 0.94 -41.38
CA ARG A 214 9.90 1.80 -40.18
C ARG A 214 9.51 3.24 -40.50
N LEU A 215 9.99 3.78 -41.62
CA LEU A 215 9.59 5.08 -42.12
C LEU A 215 8.10 5.14 -42.43
N LYS A 216 7.51 4.09 -43.01
CA LYS A 216 6.06 3.99 -43.23
C LYS A 216 5.27 4.07 -41.92
N VAL A 217 5.72 3.36 -40.88
CA VAL A 217 5.08 3.36 -39.56
C VAL A 217 5.21 4.72 -38.88
N VAL A 218 6.41 5.30 -38.87
CA VAL A 218 6.66 6.65 -38.32
C VAL A 218 5.83 7.70 -39.06
N LEU A 219 5.76 7.62 -40.39
CA LEU A 219 4.94 8.50 -41.21
C LEU A 219 3.45 8.34 -40.90
N GLY A 220 2.95 7.12 -40.71
CA GLY A 220 1.56 6.88 -40.32
C GLY A 220 1.24 7.43 -38.94
N ALA A 221 2.14 7.26 -37.97
CA ALA A 221 1.97 7.82 -36.62
C ALA A 221 2.03 9.36 -36.63
N ALA A 222 2.92 9.94 -37.42
CA ALA A 222 3.01 11.39 -37.63
C ALA A 222 1.74 11.94 -38.31
N LYS A 223 1.20 11.24 -39.32
CA LYS A 223 -0.10 11.58 -39.94
C LYS A 223 -1.26 11.50 -38.94
N GLY A 224 -1.25 10.50 -38.05
CA GLY A 224 -2.23 10.39 -36.98
C GLY A 224 -2.17 11.57 -36.00
N LEU A 225 -0.98 11.98 -35.57
CA LEU A 225 -0.79 13.18 -34.75
C LEU A 225 -1.18 14.46 -35.51
N ALA A 226 -0.79 14.59 -36.77
CA ALA A 226 -1.13 15.74 -37.60
C ALA A 226 -2.65 15.87 -37.79
N PHE A 227 -3.36 14.76 -37.96
CA PHE A 227 -4.82 14.73 -38.01
C PHE A 227 -5.44 15.27 -36.72
N LEU A 228 -4.95 14.83 -35.55
CA LEU A 228 -5.41 15.34 -34.25
C LEU A 228 -5.12 16.83 -34.08
N HIS A 229 -3.95 17.30 -34.51
CA HIS A 229 -3.56 18.70 -34.37
C HIS A 229 -4.25 19.65 -35.38
N ASN A 230 -4.77 19.13 -36.48
CA ASN A 230 -5.49 19.88 -37.52
C ASN A 230 -7.02 19.72 -37.43
N ALA A 231 -7.54 19.00 -36.44
CA ALA A 231 -8.97 18.95 -36.16
C ALA A 231 -9.49 20.34 -35.76
N GLU A 232 -10.78 20.61 -36.02
CA GLU A 232 -11.44 21.90 -35.71
C GLU A 232 -11.25 22.29 -34.24
N THR A 233 -11.38 21.30 -33.35
CA THR A 233 -10.83 21.33 -32.00
C THR A 233 -9.50 20.58 -31.99
N LYS A 234 -8.37 21.29 -32.04
CA LYS A 234 -7.03 20.67 -32.00
C LYS A 234 -6.96 19.71 -30.81
N VAL A 235 -6.59 18.45 -30.99
CA VAL A 235 -6.53 17.47 -29.88
C VAL A 235 -5.08 17.24 -29.45
N ILE A 236 -4.79 17.44 -28.17
CA ILE A 236 -3.50 17.13 -27.55
C ILE A 236 -3.55 15.71 -27.01
N TYR A 237 -2.78 14.79 -27.61
CA TYR A 237 -2.85 13.36 -27.30
C TYR A 237 -2.22 12.95 -25.97
N ARG A 238 -1.19 13.68 -25.50
CA ARG A 238 -0.48 13.55 -24.20
C ARG A 238 0.21 12.23 -23.85
N ASP A 239 -0.05 11.13 -24.55
CA ASP A 239 0.62 9.84 -24.28
C ASP A 239 1.16 9.17 -25.55
N PHE A 240 1.87 9.94 -26.37
CA PHE A 240 2.48 9.46 -27.61
C PHE A 240 3.70 8.60 -27.33
N LYS A 241 3.55 7.28 -27.47
CA LYS A 241 4.60 6.29 -27.25
C LYS A 241 4.44 5.11 -28.19
N THR A 242 5.52 4.36 -28.40
CA THR A 242 5.55 3.19 -29.29
C THR A 242 4.53 2.11 -28.92
N SER A 243 4.12 2.03 -27.64
CA SER A 243 3.11 1.07 -27.17
C SER A 243 1.66 1.49 -27.46
N ASN A 244 1.41 2.73 -27.88
CA ASN A 244 0.08 3.25 -28.22
C ASN A 244 -0.13 3.41 -29.75
N ILE A 245 0.84 2.96 -30.56
CA ILE A 245 0.76 2.93 -32.03
C ILE A 245 0.42 1.50 -32.46
N LEU A 246 -0.80 1.30 -32.96
CA LEU A 246 -1.28 0.03 -33.50
C LEU A 246 -0.93 -0.10 -34.98
N LEU A 247 -0.64 -1.32 -35.42
CA LEU A 247 -0.36 -1.65 -36.82
C LEU A 247 -1.41 -2.63 -37.34
N ASP A 248 -1.93 -2.37 -38.52
CA ASP A 248 -2.76 -3.35 -39.24
C ASP A 248 -1.90 -4.35 -40.03
N SER A 249 -2.55 -5.29 -40.72
CA SER A 249 -1.91 -6.32 -41.55
C SER A 249 -1.05 -5.77 -42.70
N SER A 250 -1.15 -4.48 -43.00
CA SER A 250 -0.38 -3.78 -44.03
C SER A 250 0.64 -2.80 -43.44
N TYR A 251 0.92 -2.87 -42.13
CA TYR A 251 1.80 -1.97 -41.40
C TYR A 251 1.39 -0.49 -41.45
N ASN A 252 0.09 -0.21 -41.61
CA ASN A 252 -0.39 1.15 -41.45
C ASN A 252 -0.55 1.44 -39.95
N ALA A 253 0.00 2.57 -39.52
CA ALA A 253 -0.04 2.99 -38.13
C ALA A 253 -1.35 3.72 -37.79
N LYS A 254 -1.92 3.39 -36.63
CA LYS A 254 -3.08 4.06 -36.02
C LYS A 254 -2.79 4.36 -34.56
N LEU A 255 -3.23 5.52 -34.07
CA LEU A 255 -3.12 5.86 -32.65
C LEU A 255 -4.26 5.20 -31.86
N SER A 256 -3.98 4.79 -30.63
CA SER A 256 -4.91 4.09 -29.72
C SER A 256 -4.79 4.61 -28.29
N ASP A 257 -5.72 4.32 -27.39
CA ASP A 257 -5.66 4.82 -26.00
C ASP A 257 -5.66 6.37 -25.91
N PHE A 258 -6.87 6.92 -26.04
CA PHE A 258 -7.13 8.35 -25.93
C PHE A 258 -7.55 8.74 -24.51
N GLY A 259 -7.37 7.87 -23.51
CA GLY A 259 -7.80 8.14 -22.12
C GLY A 259 -7.11 9.35 -21.49
N LEU A 260 -5.95 9.73 -22.04
CA LEU A 260 -5.23 10.94 -21.69
C LEU A 260 -5.34 12.04 -22.75
N ALA A 261 -6.08 11.88 -23.85
CA ALA A 261 -6.22 12.97 -24.82
C ALA A 261 -7.00 14.15 -24.20
N LYS A 262 -6.73 15.37 -24.67
CA LYS A 262 -7.41 16.58 -24.22
C LYS A 262 -7.60 17.55 -25.37
N ASP A 263 -8.70 18.28 -25.37
CA ASP A 263 -8.90 19.38 -26.32
C ASP A 263 -7.84 20.45 -26.12
N GLY A 264 -7.34 20.95 -27.23
CA GLY A 264 -6.39 22.04 -27.35
C GLY A 264 -7.05 23.38 -27.09
N PRO A 265 -6.24 24.44 -27.05
CA PRO A 265 -6.76 25.76 -26.71
C PRO A 265 -7.67 26.31 -27.82
N THR A 266 -8.76 26.95 -27.42
CA THR A 266 -9.75 27.59 -28.32
C THR A 266 -9.71 29.12 -28.16
N GLY A 267 -10.08 29.85 -29.24
CA GLY A 267 -10.05 31.31 -29.26
C GLY A 267 -8.63 31.88 -29.19
N GLU A 268 -8.41 32.90 -28.34
CA GLU A 268 -7.12 33.58 -28.18
C GLU A 268 -6.14 32.85 -27.23
N LYS A 269 -6.51 31.71 -26.67
CA LYS A 269 -5.65 30.98 -25.72
C LYS A 269 -4.49 30.30 -26.45
N SER A 270 -3.29 30.39 -25.87
CA SER A 270 -2.08 29.75 -26.41
C SER A 270 -1.81 28.35 -25.84
N HIS A 271 -2.44 27.96 -24.73
CA HIS A 271 -2.15 26.72 -24.00
C HIS A 271 -3.36 26.19 -23.22
N VAL A 272 -3.26 24.94 -22.74
CA VAL A 272 -4.29 24.27 -21.94
C VAL A 272 -3.72 23.93 -20.57
N SER A 273 -4.27 24.54 -19.51
CA SER A 273 -3.90 24.20 -18.13
C SER A 273 -4.50 22.85 -17.74
N THR A 274 -3.64 21.91 -17.32
CA THR A 274 -4.05 20.56 -16.95
C THR A 274 -3.07 19.96 -15.95
N ARG A 275 -3.53 19.01 -15.12
CA ARG A 275 -2.62 18.15 -14.34
C ARG A 275 -1.63 17.47 -15.29
N ILE A 276 -0.36 17.42 -14.90
CA ILE A 276 0.69 16.73 -15.66
C ILE A 276 0.31 15.25 -15.73
N MET A 277 0.15 14.76 -16.95
CA MET A 277 -0.27 13.40 -17.29
C MET A 277 0.52 12.94 -18.51
N GLY A 278 0.99 11.68 -18.52
CA GLY A 278 1.76 11.09 -19.60
C GLY A 278 2.76 10.04 -19.09
N THR A 279 3.32 9.23 -19.98
CA THR A 279 4.30 8.21 -19.60
C THR A 279 5.70 8.81 -19.40
N TYR A 280 6.30 8.59 -18.23
CA TYR A 280 7.66 9.04 -17.90
C TYR A 280 8.68 8.51 -18.93
N GLY A 281 9.53 9.40 -19.45
CA GLY A 281 10.49 9.10 -20.54
C GLY A 281 9.98 9.32 -21.97
N TYR A 282 8.69 9.61 -22.16
CA TYR A 282 8.10 10.01 -23.45
C TYR A 282 7.49 11.42 -23.41
N ALA A 283 7.07 11.88 -22.23
CA ALA A 283 6.63 13.26 -22.02
C ALA A 283 7.80 14.24 -22.13
N THR A 284 7.53 15.45 -22.66
CA THR A 284 8.59 16.43 -22.91
C THR A 284 9.21 16.91 -21.60
N PRO A 285 10.54 17.05 -21.53
CA PRO A 285 11.22 17.48 -20.32
C PRO A 285 10.67 18.80 -19.80
N GLU A 286 10.30 19.78 -20.63
CA GLU A 286 9.75 21.06 -20.14
C GLU A 286 8.35 20.87 -19.55
N TYR A 287 7.50 20.00 -20.10
CA TYR A 287 6.19 19.68 -19.52
C TYR A 287 6.30 18.95 -18.17
N LEU A 288 7.40 18.20 -17.98
CA LEU A 288 7.76 17.58 -16.71
C LEU A 288 8.59 18.51 -15.79
N ALA A 289 9.25 19.54 -16.34
CA ALA A 289 10.16 20.47 -15.68
C ALA A 289 9.59 21.89 -15.50
N ILE A 290 8.30 22.10 -15.80
CA ILE A 290 7.52 23.23 -15.27
C ILE A 290 7.41 23.14 -13.72
N GLU A 291 7.82 22.02 -13.10
CA GLU A 291 8.16 21.99 -11.68
C GLU A 291 9.48 22.73 -11.33
N HIS A 292 10.32 23.16 -12.29
CA HIS A 292 11.70 23.56 -12.02
C HIS A 292 12.27 24.87 -12.60
N PHE A 293 11.79 25.56 -13.65
CA PHE A 293 12.36 26.88 -14.02
C PHE A 293 11.45 27.73 -14.95
N HIS A 294 10.85 28.83 -14.47
CA HIS A 294 11.31 30.22 -14.67
C HIS A 294 10.38 31.28 -14.02
N PRO A 295 10.93 32.41 -13.52
CA PRO A 295 10.20 33.57 -13.00
C PRO A 295 9.61 34.40 -14.15
N ILE A 296 8.42 34.99 -13.95
CA ILE A 296 7.95 36.10 -14.77
C ILE A 296 8.57 37.37 -14.18
N ASP A 297 9.52 37.95 -14.92
CA ASP A 297 10.05 39.29 -14.68
C ASP A 297 8.91 40.33 -14.81
N TYR A 298 8.65 41.05 -13.72
CA TYR A 298 8.18 42.43 -13.79
C TYR A 298 9.29 43.29 -13.19
N SER A 299 10.09 43.92 -14.05
CA SER A 299 10.92 45.06 -13.67
C SER A 299 10.47 46.28 -14.47
N SER A 300 9.76 47.19 -13.79
CA SER A 300 9.97 48.65 -13.89
C SER A 300 9.08 49.38 -12.87
N GLU A 301 9.74 50.19 -12.03
CA GLU A 301 9.22 51.36 -11.28
C GLU A 301 8.27 51.07 -10.09
N GLU A 302 8.38 51.66 -8.90
CA GLU A 302 9.32 52.56 -8.22
C GLU A 302 8.88 52.58 -6.74
N SER A 303 9.85 52.56 -5.81
CA SER A 303 9.81 53.01 -4.41
C SER A 303 8.53 52.90 -3.54
N SER A 304 8.60 52.09 -2.46
CA SER A 304 8.93 52.55 -1.09
C SER A 304 8.29 51.67 0.01
N GLY A 305 9.08 51.29 1.04
CA GLY A 305 8.57 50.84 2.34
C GLY A 305 8.92 49.40 2.74
N LEU A 306 9.92 49.25 3.61
CA LEU A 306 10.37 48.02 4.27
C LEU A 306 9.37 47.49 5.32
N SER A 307 9.17 46.16 5.39
CA SER A 307 9.39 45.35 6.60
C SER A 307 9.19 43.84 6.35
N ASP A 308 10.21 43.06 6.73
CA ASP A 308 10.25 41.65 7.14
C ASP A 308 9.79 40.52 6.18
N PHE A 309 10.80 39.74 5.77
CA PHE A 309 10.71 38.48 5.02
C PHE A 309 10.21 37.33 5.92
N GLU A 310 9.08 36.71 5.57
CA GLU A 310 8.77 35.31 5.93
C GLU A 310 9.12 34.39 4.76
N VAL A 311 9.98 33.41 5.00
CA VAL A 311 10.38 32.37 4.05
C VAL A 311 9.34 31.24 4.13
N ASP A 312 8.64 30.98 3.02
CA ASP A 312 7.51 30.05 2.93
C ASP A 312 7.94 28.59 3.19
N GLU A 313 7.31 27.96 4.19
CA GLU A 313 7.61 26.64 4.78
C GLU A 313 7.35 25.43 3.86
N TYR A 314 6.99 25.62 2.59
CA TYR A 314 6.54 24.54 1.69
C TYR A 314 7.68 23.79 0.98
N GLU A 315 8.82 24.42 0.71
CA GLU A 315 9.95 23.76 0.01
C GLU A 315 10.76 22.82 0.92
N ALA A 316 10.67 22.96 2.25
CA ALA A 316 11.38 22.09 3.19
C ALA A 316 10.76 20.67 3.34
N ILE A 317 9.52 20.47 2.85
CA ILE A 317 8.73 19.26 3.13
C ILE A 317 9.05 18.11 2.15
N SER A 318 9.53 18.39 0.94
CA SER A 318 9.85 17.34 -0.05
C SER A 318 11.15 16.58 0.29
N TYR A 319 12.16 17.28 0.84
CA TYR A 319 13.44 16.68 1.24
C TYR A 319 13.38 15.85 2.54
N MET A 320 12.32 15.99 3.36
CA MET A 320 12.16 15.29 4.65
C MET A 320 11.46 13.91 4.55
N ASN A 321 10.98 13.50 3.38
CA ASN A 321 10.13 12.31 3.21
C ASN A 321 10.87 10.95 3.10
N LEU A 322 12.17 10.90 3.41
CA LEU A 322 12.98 9.67 3.34
C LEU A 322 13.54 9.17 4.68
N LYS A 323 13.15 9.77 5.82
CA LYS A 323 13.42 9.21 7.14
C LYS A 323 12.30 8.24 7.57
N SER A 324 12.57 6.96 7.37
CA SER A 324 12.32 5.88 8.35
C SER A 324 11.70 6.38 9.68
N GLY A 325 10.37 6.36 9.82
CA GLY A 325 9.66 6.70 11.09
C GLY A 325 8.81 7.97 11.11
N ASN A 326 8.84 8.83 10.08
CA ASN A 326 8.10 10.12 10.10
C ASN A 326 6.57 9.95 10.31
N PRO A 327 5.99 10.44 11.42
CA PRO A 327 4.55 10.39 11.69
C PRO A 327 3.68 11.05 10.62
N LYS A 328 4.18 12.10 9.96
CA LYS A 328 3.43 12.84 8.92
C LYS A 328 3.06 11.95 7.72
N LYS A 329 3.84 10.91 7.44
CA LYS A 329 3.55 9.95 6.37
C LYS A 329 2.21 9.23 6.59
N PHE A 330 1.89 8.88 7.85
CA PHE A 330 0.64 8.22 8.21
C PHE A 330 -0.55 9.17 8.04
N VAL A 331 -0.37 10.43 8.48
CA VAL A 331 -1.38 11.47 8.35
C VAL A 331 -1.69 11.77 6.88
N ASN A 332 -0.68 11.95 6.05
CA ASN A 332 -0.86 12.25 4.62
C ASN A 332 -1.63 11.15 3.90
N PHE A 333 -1.24 9.88 4.10
CA PHE A 333 -1.97 8.74 3.55
C PHE A 333 -3.44 8.74 3.99
N ALA A 334 -3.71 8.95 5.28
CA ALA A 334 -5.07 8.92 5.80
C ALA A 334 -5.93 10.05 5.24
N LEU A 335 -5.37 11.26 5.10
CA LEU A 335 -6.08 12.39 4.51
C LEU A 335 -6.36 12.17 3.02
N GLU A 336 -5.37 11.70 2.25
CA GLU A 336 -5.54 11.39 0.84
C GLU A 336 -6.62 10.32 0.62
N GLU A 337 -6.56 9.20 1.36
CA GLU A 337 -7.54 8.12 1.23
C GLU A 337 -8.95 8.54 1.68
N ALA A 338 -9.07 9.34 2.74
CA ALA A 338 -10.37 9.88 3.16
C ALA A 338 -10.94 10.85 2.12
N GLN A 339 -10.10 11.67 1.49
CA GLN A 339 -10.51 12.62 0.43
C GLN A 339 -10.97 11.92 -0.87
N LEU A 340 -10.53 10.69 -1.13
CA LEU A 340 -11.05 9.89 -2.23
C LEU A 340 -12.52 9.47 -2.02
N GLN A 341 -12.97 9.37 -0.77
CA GLN A 341 -14.31 8.87 -0.43
C GLN A 341 -15.27 9.96 0.03
N THR A 342 -14.77 11.02 0.66
CA THR A 342 -15.59 12.09 1.20
C THR A 342 -14.89 13.46 1.18
N THR A 343 -15.68 14.52 1.22
CA THR A 343 -15.14 15.88 1.41
C THR A 343 -14.78 16.10 2.88
N LEU A 344 -13.53 16.47 3.15
CA LEU A 344 -13.04 16.88 4.46
C LEU A 344 -13.13 18.39 4.60
N THR A 345 -13.77 18.87 5.68
CA THR A 345 -13.85 20.29 6.02
C THR A 345 -12.99 20.55 7.26
N PRO A 346 -12.02 21.47 7.24
CA PRO A 346 -11.18 21.76 8.41
C PRO A 346 -12.02 22.32 9.56
N LEU A 347 -11.62 22.02 10.80
CA LEU A 347 -12.28 22.53 12.00
C LEU A 347 -11.57 23.78 12.55
N PRO A 348 -12.31 24.78 13.07
CA PRO A 348 -11.73 26.08 13.46
C PRO A 348 -10.61 25.98 14.49
N TYR A 349 -10.74 25.06 15.46
CA TYR A 349 -9.76 24.93 16.53
C TYR A 349 -8.35 24.57 16.01
N GLN A 350 -8.24 23.94 14.83
CA GLN A 350 -6.93 23.62 14.26
C GLN A 350 -6.07 24.88 14.05
N GLU A 351 -6.65 26.04 13.75
CA GLU A 351 -5.89 27.28 13.53
C GLU A 351 -5.07 27.70 14.76
N LYS A 352 -5.58 27.38 15.96
CA LYS A 352 -4.91 27.69 17.23
C LYS A 352 -3.72 26.77 17.52
N VAL A 353 -3.73 25.54 16.99
CA VAL A 353 -2.78 24.47 17.37
C VAL A 353 -2.04 23.86 16.18
N ARG A 354 -2.20 24.41 14.98
CA ARG A 354 -1.73 23.83 13.71
C ARG A 354 -0.24 23.51 13.70
N SER A 355 0.56 24.44 14.20
CA SER A 355 2.01 24.30 14.36
C SER A 355 2.40 25.07 15.61
N MET A 356 2.94 24.38 16.61
CA MET A 356 3.40 24.99 17.85
C MET A 356 4.84 24.55 18.12
N LYS A 357 5.76 25.51 18.22
CA LYS A 357 7.05 25.28 18.85
C LYS A 357 6.83 25.15 20.34
N VAL A 358 7.29 24.05 20.91
CA VAL A 358 7.12 23.79 22.35
C VAL A 358 8.26 24.42 23.15
N LYS A 359 8.25 24.29 24.48
CA LYS A 359 9.18 25.00 25.39
C LYS A 359 10.68 24.82 25.11
N ASP A 360 11.09 23.76 24.42
CA ASP A 360 12.50 23.50 24.09
C ASP A 360 12.94 24.15 22.76
N GLU A 361 12.03 24.84 22.06
CA GLU A 361 12.15 25.46 20.72
C GLU A 361 12.59 24.53 19.58
N LYS A 362 12.90 23.27 19.89
CA LYS A 362 13.46 22.27 18.97
C LYS A 362 12.48 21.16 18.64
N THR A 363 11.42 21.02 19.44
CA THR A 363 10.34 20.09 19.21
C THR A 363 9.14 20.82 18.63
N VAL A 364 8.63 20.31 17.52
CA VAL A 364 7.47 20.88 16.83
C VAL A 364 6.29 19.95 16.97
N LEU A 365 5.17 20.52 17.42
CA LEU A 365 3.88 19.86 17.48
C LEU A 365 3.05 20.34 16.29
N HIS A 366 2.57 19.39 15.48
CA HIS A 366 1.62 19.69 14.41
C HIS A 366 0.29 19.01 14.67
N ALA A 367 -0.79 19.78 14.55
CA ALA A 367 -2.14 19.29 14.74
C ALA A 367 -3.02 19.63 13.54
N LEU A 368 -3.81 18.66 13.09
CA LEU A 368 -4.81 18.84 12.03
C LEU A 368 -6.14 18.26 12.49
N SER A 369 -7.25 18.91 12.15
CA SER A 369 -8.59 18.40 12.43
C SER A 369 -9.59 18.76 11.34
N TYR A 370 -10.41 17.77 11.00
CA TYR A 370 -11.42 17.84 9.94
C TYR A 370 -12.72 17.20 10.41
N LYS A 371 -13.82 17.59 9.76
CA LYS A 371 -15.12 16.91 9.80
C LYS A 371 -15.52 16.44 8.40
N ALA A 372 -16.39 15.44 8.35
CA ALA A 372 -17.02 14.91 7.13
C ALA A 372 -18.48 14.50 7.44
N PRO A 373 -19.33 14.19 6.44
CA PRO A 373 -20.76 13.89 6.66
C PRO A 373 -21.06 12.82 7.72
N LYS A 374 -20.23 11.76 7.82
CA LYS A 374 -20.39 10.68 8.81
C LYS A 374 -19.32 10.70 9.92
N ILE A 375 -18.41 11.67 9.87
CA ILE A 375 -17.24 11.76 10.75
C ILE A 375 -17.27 13.11 11.46
N ARG A 376 -17.60 13.13 12.75
CA ARG A 376 -17.62 14.37 13.52
C ARG A 376 -16.23 14.97 13.70
N LEU A 377 -15.21 14.11 13.84
CA LEU A 377 -13.83 14.53 14.10
C LEU A 377 -12.84 13.51 13.54
N LEU A 378 -12.10 13.91 12.52
CA LEU A 378 -10.87 13.25 12.06
C LEU A 378 -9.70 14.13 12.48
N ARG A 379 -8.88 13.69 13.42
CA ARG A 379 -7.79 14.52 13.96
C ARG A 379 -6.48 13.78 14.10
N SER A 380 -5.39 14.52 13.88
CA SER A 380 -4.02 14.06 14.05
C SER A 380 -3.23 15.03 14.92
N LEU A 381 -2.45 14.50 15.85
CA LEU A 381 -1.39 15.20 16.57
C LEU A 381 -0.07 14.47 16.29
N THR A 382 0.88 15.17 15.69
CA THR A 382 2.24 14.65 15.48
C THR A 382 3.25 15.48 16.25
N ILE A 383 4.21 14.81 16.87
CA ILE A 383 5.35 15.46 17.52
C ILE A 383 6.62 14.98 16.82
N ASP A 384 7.38 15.93 16.29
CA ASP A 384 8.72 15.70 15.75
C ASP A 384 9.73 16.43 16.62
N GLY A 385 10.40 15.69 17.50
CA GLY A 385 11.37 16.24 18.45
C GLY A 385 12.81 16.12 17.94
N SER A 386 13.64 17.14 18.21
CA SER A 386 15.10 17.05 17.99
C SER A 386 15.79 15.93 18.76
N SER A 387 15.12 15.41 19.80
CA SER A 387 15.57 14.35 20.70
C SER A 387 15.31 12.93 20.17
N SER A 388 15.03 12.77 18.87
CA SER A 388 14.72 11.49 18.19
C SER A 388 13.44 10.78 18.67
N MET A 389 12.59 11.51 19.39
CA MET A 389 11.25 11.07 19.78
C MET A 389 10.22 11.49 18.71
N GLN A 390 9.40 10.54 18.29
CA GLN A 390 8.34 10.70 17.32
C GLN A 390 7.02 10.21 17.93
N VAL A 391 5.97 11.03 17.79
CA VAL A 391 4.63 10.68 18.29
C VAL A 391 3.60 10.87 17.19
N LEU A 392 2.67 9.93 17.09
CA LEU A 392 1.42 10.05 16.33
C LEU A 392 0.26 9.73 17.28
N ASP A 393 -0.69 10.66 17.44
CA ASP A 393 -2.05 10.37 17.91
C ASP A 393 -3.01 10.72 16.78
N PHE A 394 -3.63 9.71 16.18
CA PHE A 394 -4.58 9.87 15.09
C PHE A 394 -5.87 9.13 15.44
N ALA A 395 -7.01 9.76 15.17
CA ALA A 395 -8.31 9.12 15.35
C ALA A 395 -9.35 9.68 14.40
N GLY A 396 -10.26 8.78 14.02
CA GLY A 396 -11.48 9.09 13.31
C GLY A 396 -12.65 8.76 14.22
N ILE A 397 -13.41 9.77 14.62
CA ILE A 397 -14.57 9.63 15.49
C ILE A 397 -15.84 9.88 14.67
N PRO A 398 -16.74 8.89 14.57
CA PRO A 398 -17.96 9.00 13.79
C PRO A 398 -18.96 9.96 14.44
N ASP A 399 -19.86 10.50 13.63
CA ASP A 399 -21.04 11.19 14.17
C ASP A 399 -21.92 10.21 14.98
N PRO A 400 -22.50 10.59 16.15
CA PRO A 400 -23.33 9.69 16.97
C PRO A 400 -24.55 9.10 16.27
N MET A 401 -24.97 9.66 15.12
CA MET A 401 -25.94 9.02 14.23
C MET A 401 -25.46 7.68 13.66
N PHE A 402 -24.17 7.38 13.71
CA PHE A 402 -23.59 6.14 13.20
C PHE A 402 -22.85 5.43 14.33
N ASP A 403 -23.21 4.18 14.61
CA ASP A 403 -22.60 3.35 15.66
C ASP A 403 -21.27 2.72 15.23
N ILE A 404 -20.50 3.41 14.39
CA ILE A 404 -19.24 2.89 13.85
C ILE A 404 -18.17 2.84 14.97
N PRO A 405 -17.24 1.87 14.95
CA PRO A 405 -16.05 1.92 15.80
C PRO A 405 -15.23 3.21 15.64
N ILE A 406 -14.53 3.62 16.69
CA ILE A 406 -13.61 4.76 16.67
C ILE A 406 -12.25 4.27 16.13
N PHE A 407 -11.78 4.82 15.01
CA PHE A 407 -10.42 4.53 14.56
C PHE A 407 -9.42 5.18 15.51
N CYS A 408 -8.40 4.44 15.97
CA CYS A 408 -7.39 4.95 16.89
C CYS A 408 -6.00 4.42 16.51
N ALA A 409 -5.04 5.34 16.37
CA ALA A 409 -3.63 5.04 16.16
C ALA A 409 -2.79 5.93 17.08
N ASN A 410 -2.21 5.33 18.13
CA ASN A 410 -1.30 6.00 19.07
C ASN A 410 0.08 5.34 18.97
N PHE A 411 1.02 6.01 18.31
CA PHE A 411 2.39 5.52 18.13
C PHE A 411 3.35 6.42 18.90
N PHE A 412 4.14 5.80 19.77
CA PHE A 412 5.24 6.46 20.46
C PHE A 412 6.54 5.77 20.08
N THR A 413 7.46 6.49 19.47
CA THR A 413 8.72 5.94 18.98
C THR A 413 9.90 6.78 19.47
N ILE A 414 10.91 6.11 20.00
CA ILE A 414 12.25 6.61 20.29
C ILE A 414 13.27 5.66 19.62
N PRO A 415 14.58 6.00 19.53
CA PRO A 415 15.54 5.17 18.80
C PRO A 415 15.65 3.73 19.26
N SER A 416 15.37 3.46 20.54
CA SER A 416 15.48 2.14 21.14
C SER A 416 14.15 1.39 21.22
N LEU A 417 13.01 2.07 21.10
CA LEU A 417 11.71 1.52 21.48
C LEU A 417 10.56 2.16 20.71
N SER A 418 9.63 1.32 20.26
CA SER A 418 8.32 1.72 19.76
C SER A 418 7.22 1.09 20.61
N ILE A 419 6.26 1.90 21.04
CA ILE A 419 5.05 1.50 21.77
C ILE A 419 3.86 1.89 20.91
N ILE A 420 3.09 0.90 20.47
CA ILE A 420 2.10 1.05 19.41
C ILE A 420 0.75 0.54 19.91
N VAL A 421 -0.28 1.37 19.74
CA VAL A 421 -1.69 0.97 19.79
C VAL A 421 -2.32 1.35 18.44
N LEU A 422 -2.83 0.36 17.70
CA LEU A 422 -3.66 0.57 16.51
C LEU A 422 -4.92 -0.26 16.65
N ASP A 423 -6.08 0.36 16.54
CA ASP A 423 -7.36 -0.31 16.73
C ASP A 423 -8.53 0.40 16.02
N LEU A 424 -9.60 -0.35 15.84
CA LEU A 424 -10.95 0.17 15.65
C LEU A 424 -11.66 -0.02 16.99
N ASN A 425 -11.51 0.94 17.91
CA ASN A 425 -12.05 0.84 19.26
C ASN A 425 -13.59 0.73 19.21
N PRO A 426 -14.18 -0.30 19.84
CA PRO A 426 -15.62 -0.48 19.80
C PRO A 426 -16.33 0.58 20.61
N LEU A 427 -17.51 1.00 20.15
CA LEU A 427 -18.36 1.90 20.90
C LEU A 427 -18.94 1.22 22.15
N TYR A 428 -19.29 -0.06 22.00
CA TYR A 428 -19.78 -0.92 23.08
C TYR A 428 -18.80 -2.02 23.44
N ASP A 429 -18.76 -2.41 24.70
CA ASP A 429 -17.87 -3.48 25.17
C ASP A 429 -18.21 -4.80 24.46
N THR A 430 -17.30 -5.26 23.60
CA THR A 430 -17.47 -6.48 22.78
C THR A 430 -17.52 -7.78 23.59
N ARG A 431 -17.24 -7.73 24.90
CA ARG A 431 -17.40 -8.86 25.81
C ARG A 431 -18.85 -9.06 26.20
N THR A 432 -19.63 -7.98 26.28
CA THR A 432 -21.04 -8.00 26.69
C THR A 432 -21.99 -7.79 25.52
N TRP A 433 -21.63 -6.97 24.53
CA TRP A 433 -22.43 -6.68 23.34
C TRP A 433 -22.02 -7.56 22.15
N GLN A 434 -22.50 -8.80 22.11
CA GLN A 434 -22.14 -9.75 21.05
C GLN A 434 -22.67 -9.32 19.68
N ASP A 435 -23.90 -8.79 19.58
CA ASP A 435 -24.46 -8.33 18.29
C ASP A 435 -23.59 -7.24 17.65
N TYR A 436 -23.10 -6.30 18.46
CA TYR A 436 -22.18 -5.25 17.99
C TYR A 436 -20.82 -5.84 17.56
N LYS A 437 -20.32 -6.81 18.32
CA LYS A 437 -19.08 -7.51 17.98
C LYS A 437 -19.20 -8.24 16.65
N GLU A 438 -20.29 -8.96 16.43
CA GLU A 438 -20.56 -9.69 15.18
C GLU A 438 -20.72 -8.75 14.00
N LYS A 439 -21.48 -7.65 14.19
CA LYS A 439 -21.71 -6.62 13.17
C LYS A 439 -20.40 -6.05 12.61
N TYR A 440 -19.44 -5.73 13.48
CA TYR A 440 -18.25 -4.96 13.06
C TYR A 440 -16.95 -5.76 12.98
N TYR A 441 -16.77 -6.81 13.80
CA TYR A 441 -15.45 -7.42 13.95
C TYR A 441 -15.32 -8.81 13.36
N LEU A 442 -16.42 -9.53 13.13
CA LEU A 442 -16.37 -10.91 12.61
C LEU A 442 -15.60 -10.99 11.29
N ASN A 443 -15.89 -10.08 10.35
CA ASN A 443 -15.23 -10.00 9.05
C ASN A 443 -13.81 -9.39 9.13
N LEU A 444 -13.47 -8.73 10.23
CA LEU A 444 -12.16 -8.11 10.45
C LEU A 444 -11.19 -9.02 11.22
N LEU A 445 -11.65 -10.15 11.78
CA LEU A 445 -10.77 -11.09 12.49
C LEU A 445 -9.57 -11.55 11.65
N PRO A 446 -9.68 -11.87 10.34
CA PRO A 446 -8.53 -12.23 9.52
C PRO A 446 -7.48 -11.10 9.44
N LEU A 447 -7.93 -9.84 9.39
CA LEU A 447 -7.05 -8.67 9.42
C LEU A 447 -6.31 -8.56 10.76
N GLY A 448 -7.03 -8.72 11.87
CA GLY A 448 -6.46 -8.78 13.21
C GLY A 448 -5.40 -9.89 13.34
N GLN A 449 -5.72 -11.10 12.89
CA GLN A 449 -4.80 -12.25 12.92
C GLN A 449 -3.53 -12.04 12.08
N LYS A 450 -3.67 -11.49 10.87
CA LYS A 450 -2.54 -11.16 9.98
C LYS A 450 -1.50 -10.33 10.73
N TYR A 451 -1.93 -9.27 11.40
CA TYR A 451 -1.01 -8.36 12.07
C TYR A 451 -0.63 -8.78 13.48
N ALA A 452 -1.44 -9.58 14.19
CA ALA A 452 -1.06 -10.16 15.48
C ALA A 452 0.17 -11.06 15.37
N VAL A 453 0.39 -11.72 14.22
CA VAL A 453 1.60 -12.51 13.95
C VAL A 453 2.81 -11.61 13.65
N LEU A 454 2.61 -10.53 12.91
CA LEU A 454 3.69 -9.64 12.45
C LEU A 454 4.13 -8.63 13.51
N LEU A 455 3.19 -8.20 14.35
CA LEU A 455 3.33 -7.23 15.44
C LEU A 455 2.82 -7.91 16.73
N PRO A 456 3.66 -8.75 17.38
CA PRO A 456 3.25 -9.57 18.50
C PRO A 456 2.83 -8.71 19.70
N TRP A 457 2.01 -9.30 20.58
CA TRP A 457 1.53 -8.68 21.81
C TRP A 457 2.70 -8.10 22.62
N GLY A 458 2.58 -6.83 23.02
CA GLY A 458 3.69 -6.08 23.60
C GLY A 458 4.08 -6.58 24.99
N GLU A 459 3.27 -6.23 25.98
CA GLU A 459 3.46 -6.59 27.39
C GLU A 459 2.14 -6.45 28.16
N LYS A 460 2.16 -6.64 29.48
CA LYS A 460 1.00 -6.40 30.34
C LYS A 460 0.42 -5.00 30.11
N ILE A 461 -0.89 -4.93 29.98
CA ILE A 461 -1.64 -3.69 29.73
C ILE A 461 -2.55 -3.37 30.90
N THR A 462 -2.89 -2.09 31.06
CA THR A 462 -3.89 -1.63 32.03
C THR A 462 -5.20 -2.36 31.79
N SER A 463 -5.68 -3.11 32.78
CA SER A 463 -6.84 -4.00 32.63
C SER A 463 -8.11 -3.25 32.20
N GLU A 464 -8.32 -2.04 32.72
CA GLU A 464 -9.47 -1.21 32.40
C GLU A 464 -9.47 -0.76 30.92
N SER A 465 -8.29 -0.61 30.30
CA SER A 465 -8.17 -0.23 28.89
C SER A 465 -8.76 -1.28 27.94
N LEU A 466 -8.81 -2.56 28.34
CA LEU A 466 -9.39 -3.62 27.51
C LEU A 466 -10.88 -3.43 27.26
N SER A 467 -11.59 -2.70 28.13
CA SER A 467 -13.01 -2.39 27.91
C SER A 467 -13.25 -1.46 26.71
N PHE A 468 -12.17 -0.89 26.15
CA PHE A 468 -12.19 -0.03 24.97
C PHE A 468 -11.42 -0.61 23.79
N PHE A 469 -10.89 -1.84 23.90
CA PHE A 469 -10.16 -2.49 22.81
C PHE A 469 -11.02 -3.54 22.12
N SER A 470 -10.82 -3.64 20.81
CA SER A 470 -11.48 -4.65 20.00
C SER A 470 -10.71 -5.98 19.98
N PRO A 471 -11.34 -7.08 19.52
CA PRO A 471 -10.65 -8.33 19.27
C PRO A 471 -9.52 -8.26 18.23
N ILE A 472 -9.47 -7.21 17.40
CA ILE A 472 -8.44 -7.01 16.37
C ILE A 472 -7.32 -6.07 16.82
N VAL A 473 -7.38 -5.48 18.01
CA VAL A 473 -6.37 -4.52 18.50
C VAL A 473 -4.93 -4.97 18.27
N ILE A 474 -4.10 -4.04 17.81
CA ILE A 474 -2.64 -4.18 17.79
C ILE A 474 -2.10 -3.37 18.95
N TRP A 475 -1.81 -4.06 20.05
CA TRP A 475 -0.98 -3.55 21.14
C TRP A 475 0.38 -4.24 21.06
N THR A 476 1.40 -3.48 20.68
CA THR A 476 2.75 -4.05 20.52
C THR A 476 3.82 -3.09 21.05
N LYS A 477 4.92 -3.68 21.50
CA LYS A 477 6.10 -3.00 21.97
C LYS A 477 7.31 -3.71 21.39
N TYR A 478 8.18 -2.98 20.69
CA TYR A 478 9.34 -3.59 20.02
C TYR A 478 10.52 -2.63 19.93
N ALA A 479 11.73 -3.18 19.77
CA ALA A 479 12.92 -2.39 19.48
C ALA A 479 12.78 -1.71 18.11
N THR A 480 12.91 -0.40 18.07
CA THR A 480 12.72 0.42 16.87
C THR A 480 13.64 -0.06 15.74
N ASN A 481 13.02 -0.43 14.61
CA ASN A 481 13.73 -0.80 13.40
C ASN A 481 12.85 -0.58 12.17
N GLN A 482 13.48 -0.34 11.03
CA GLN A 482 12.79 0.04 9.80
C GLN A 482 11.79 -1.02 9.32
N PHE A 483 12.14 -2.31 9.44
CA PHE A 483 11.27 -3.40 9.00
C PHE A 483 9.95 -3.43 9.78
N LYS A 484 9.99 -3.30 11.11
CA LYS A 484 8.78 -3.21 11.95
C LYS A 484 7.99 -1.94 11.67
N HIS A 485 8.63 -0.82 11.36
CA HIS A 485 7.95 0.41 10.93
C HIS A 485 7.24 0.27 9.59
N ASP A 486 7.82 -0.44 8.62
CA ASP A 486 7.16 -0.71 7.33
C ASP A 486 5.94 -1.63 7.49
N ILE A 487 6.02 -2.62 8.39
CA ILE A 487 4.86 -3.43 8.80
C ILE A 487 3.80 -2.58 9.48
N LEU A 488 4.18 -1.71 10.42
CA LEU A 488 3.27 -0.81 11.11
C LEU A 488 2.55 0.13 10.13
N PHE A 489 3.28 0.69 9.17
CA PHE A 489 2.69 1.52 8.11
C PHE A 489 1.68 0.71 7.29
N SER A 490 2.02 -0.52 6.92
CA SER A 490 1.09 -1.42 6.22
C SER A 490 -0.15 -1.74 7.07
N ALA A 491 0.02 -1.96 8.38
CA ALA A 491 -1.08 -2.21 9.31
C ALA A 491 -2.01 -1.00 9.40
N PHE A 492 -1.44 0.20 9.56
CA PHE A 492 -2.19 1.45 9.57
C PHE A 492 -3.02 1.63 8.30
N MET A 493 -2.42 1.39 7.13
CA MET A 493 -3.12 1.51 5.84
C MET A 493 -4.32 0.56 5.75
N ASP A 494 -4.12 -0.73 6.09
CA ASP A 494 -5.19 -1.73 6.01
C ASP A 494 -6.31 -1.45 7.04
N TYR A 495 -5.97 -1.08 8.28
CA TYR A 495 -6.96 -0.75 9.31
C TYR A 495 -7.75 0.51 8.97
N PHE A 496 -7.06 1.54 8.45
CA PHE A 496 -7.73 2.79 8.10
C PHE A 496 -8.67 2.60 6.91
N LYS A 497 -8.26 1.81 5.91
CA LYS A 497 -9.14 1.44 4.78
C LYS A 497 -10.35 0.63 5.23
N ALA A 498 -10.15 -0.36 6.10
CA ALA A 498 -11.26 -1.13 6.67
C ALA A 498 -12.23 -0.21 7.45
N TRP A 499 -11.71 0.75 8.22
CA TRP A 499 -12.54 1.73 8.92
C TRP A 499 -13.32 2.63 7.97
N LEU A 500 -12.69 3.16 6.91
CA LEU A 500 -13.37 3.96 5.89
C LEU A 500 -14.48 3.16 5.19
N GLU A 501 -14.26 1.87 4.91
CA GLU A 501 -15.29 1.00 4.35
C GLU A 501 -16.49 0.84 5.31
N LEU A 502 -16.25 0.71 6.63
CA LEU A 502 -17.33 0.73 7.62
C LEU A 502 -18.07 2.08 7.64
N VAL A 503 -17.35 3.19 7.50
CA VAL A 503 -17.95 4.53 7.41
C VAL A 503 -18.84 4.63 6.17
N ASP A 504 -18.36 4.17 5.01
CA ASP A 504 -19.12 4.19 3.76
C ASP A 504 -20.41 3.36 3.85
N GLN A 505 -20.32 2.16 4.40
CA GLN A 505 -21.46 1.23 4.53
C GLN A 505 -22.45 1.60 5.65
N ALA A 506 -22.06 2.46 6.60
CA ALA A 506 -22.91 2.79 7.74
C ALA A 506 -24.18 3.53 7.33
N LEU A 507 -25.31 3.03 7.81
CA LEU A 507 -26.61 3.69 7.72
C LEU A 507 -26.86 4.52 8.97
N PRO A 508 -27.55 5.69 8.86
CA PRO A 508 -27.88 6.50 10.01
C PRO A 508 -28.86 5.76 10.92
N GLU A 509 -28.63 5.85 12.22
CA GLU A 509 -29.52 5.34 13.24
C GLU A 509 -30.82 6.14 13.24
N THR A 510 -31.95 5.43 13.24
CA THR A 510 -33.29 6.03 13.21
C THR A 510 -33.95 6.01 14.57
N ASN A 511 -33.48 5.14 15.47
CA ASN A 511 -33.98 5.02 16.82
C ASN A 511 -33.32 6.08 17.73
N SER A 512 -34.13 7.02 18.24
CA SER A 512 -33.66 8.11 19.10
C SER A 512 -33.01 7.63 20.40
N LEU A 513 -33.45 6.51 20.98
CA LEU A 513 -32.85 5.93 22.17
C LEU A 513 -31.47 5.33 21.84
N GLN A 514 -31.34 4.66 20.70
CA GLN A 514 -30.06 4.11 20.25
C GLN A 514 -29.06 5.22 19.91
N MET A 515 -29.50 6.31 19.29
CA MET A 515 -28.66 7.51 19.10
C MET A 515 -28.16 8.08 20.42
N LEU A 516 -29.01 8.12 21.46
CA LEU A 516 -28.62 8.56 22.79
C LEU A 516 -27.57 7.61 23.39
N HIS A 517 -27.74 6.30 23.22
CA HIS A 517 -26.74 5.31 23.65
C HIS A 517 -25.42 5.45 22.89
N ASN A 518 -25.45 5.71 21.58
CA ASN A 518 -24.24 5.95 20.79
C ASN A 518 -23.48 7.18 21.33
N LYS A 519 -24.22 8.27 21.54
CA LYS A 519 -23.67 9.53 22.07
C LYS A 519 -23.06 9.34 23.46
N GLU A 520 -23.77 8.66 24.35
CA GLU A 520 -23.33 8.34 25.71
C GLU A 520 -22.08 7.44 25.71
N ALA A 521 -22.03 6.44 24.83
CA ALA A 521 -20.88 5.55 24.72
C ALA A 521 -19.64 6.28 24.19
N GLN A 522 -19.80 7.18 23.21
CA GLN A 522 -18.71 8.04 22.74
C GLN A 522 -18.24 8.96 23.87
N HIS A 523 -19.17 9.61 24.58
CA HIS A 523 -18.85 10.49 25.70
C HIS A 523 -18.07 9.75 26.79
N ARG A 524 -18.50 8.54 27.18
CA ARG A 524 -17.77 7.67 28.12
C ARG A 524 -16.34 7.39 27.67
N TYR A 525 -16.12 7.09 26.38
CA TYR A 525 -14.79 6.85 25.83
C TYR A 525 -13.91 8.11 25.88
N LEU A 526 -14.44 9.27 25.49
CA LEU A 526 -13.71 10.53 25.53
C LEU A 526 -13.33 10.92 26.96
N THR A 527 -14.27 10.79 27.90
CA THR A 527 -14.04 11.05 29.32
C THR A 527 -12.95 10.15 29.89
N TRP A 528 -12.94 8.86 29.52
CA TRP A 528 -11.87 7.95 29.91
C TRP A 528 -10.50 8.39 29.38
N ARG A 529 -10.41 8.69 28.08
CA ARG A 529 -9.14 9.07 27.44
C ARG A 529 -8.65 10.42 27.95
N ALA A 530 -9.52 11.43 28.07
CA ALA A 530 -9.15 12.75 28.57
C ALA A 530 -8.52 12.70 29.97
N GLU A 531 -8.96 11.77 30.83
CA GLU A 531 -8.46 11.62 32.20
C GLU A 531 -7.24 10.69 32.31
N LYS A 532 -7.20 9.57 31.54
CA LYS A 532 -6.25 8.46 31.76
C LYS A 532 -5.29 8.18 30.59
N ASP A 533 -5.27 9.03 29.55
CA ASP A 533 -4.38 8.85 28.41
C ASP A 533 -2.89 8.91 28.83
N PRO A 534 -2.06 7.91 28.42
CA PRO A 534 -0.64 7.88 28.76
C PRO A 534 0.19 9.04 28.20
N GLY A 535 -0.27 9.69 27.15
CA GLY A 535 0.42 10.79 26.50
C GLY A 535 0.31 12.12 27.25
N HIS A 536 -0.66 12.25 28.18
CA HIS A 536 -0.92 13.52 28.86
C HIS A 536 0.30 14.09 29.62
N PRO A 537 1.05 13.30 30.42
CA PRO A 537 2.25 13.80 31.10
C PRO A 537 3.33 14.31 30.14
N LEU A 538 3.48 13.67 28.97
CA LEU A 538 4.42 14.11 27.94
C LEU A 538 3.97 15.46 27.35
N LEU A 539 2.69 15.58 26.99
CA LEU A 539 2.14 16.83 26.47
C LEU A 539 2.30 17.98 27.47
N LYS A 540 1.95 17.74 28.74
CA LYS A 540 2.15 18.69 29.86
C LYS A 540 3.61 19.16 29.96
N LYS A 541 4.57 18.24 29.81
CA LYS A 541 6.00 18.58 29.83
C LYS A 541 6.40 19.47 28.65
N LEU A 542 5.85 19.21 27.46
CA LEU A 542 6.18 19.95 26.25
C LEU A 542 5.56 21.36 26.22
N VAL A 543 4.26 21.47 26.50
CA VAL A 543 3.50 22.73 26.30
C VAL A 543 3.07 23.44 27.58
N GLY A 544 3.27 22.83 28.76
CA GLY A 544 2.77 23.34 30.03
C GLY A 544 1.34 22.88 30.37
N GLU A 545 0.92 23.08 31.61
CA GLU A 545 -0.33 22.50 32.14
C GLU A 545 -1.58 23.05 31.45
N ASP A 546 -1.72 24.37 31.42
CA ASP A 546 -2.96 24.99 30.93
C ASP A 546 -3.20 24.70 29.45
N LEU A 547 -2.14 24.79 28.62
CA LEU A 547 -2.23 24.47 27.20
C LEU A 547 -2.39 22.97 26.95
N ALA A 548 -1.74 22.10 27.74
CA ALA A 548 -1.94 20.66 27.61
C ALA A 548 -3.39 20.27 27.94
N ARG A 549 -3.97 20.85 29.00
CA ARG A 549 -5.38 20.65 29.36
C ARG A 549 -6.32 21.11 28.25
N ASP A 550 -6.07 22.29 27.67
CA ASP A 550 -6.86 22.83 26.56
C ASP A 550 -6.75 21.95 25.30
N VAL A 551 -5.54 21.54 24.89
CA VAL A 551 -5.34 20.61 23.76
C VAL A 551 -6.02 19.26 23.99
N VAL A 552 -5.97 18.72 25.22
CA VAL A 552 -6.63 17.45 25.54
C VAL A 552 -8.15 17.55 25.38
N ARG A 553 -8.78 18.57 25.97
CA ARG A 553 -10.24 18.67 26.01
C ARG A 553 -10.85 19.25 24.73
N SER A 554 -10.21 20.30 24.19
CA SER A 554 -10.73 21.07 23.06
C SER A 554 -10.29 20.53 21.69
N PHE A 555 -9.29 19.63 21.64
CA PHE A 555 -8.78 19.06 20.38
C PHE A 555 -8.72 17.53 20.36
N LEU A 556 -7.93 16.89 21.24
CA LEU A 556 -7.72 15.44 21.18
C LEU A 556 -8.99 14.65 21.48
N PHE A 557 -9.75 15.13 22.46
CA PHE A 557 -11.01 14.54 22.92
C PHE A 557 -12.16 15.55 22.88
N GLU A 558 -12.17 16.37 21.81
CA GLU A 558 -13.31 17.23 21.50
C GLU A 558 -14.60 16.38 21.53
N GLY A 559 -15.59 16.88 22.26
CA GLY A 559 -16.80 16.15 22.62
C GLY A 559 -16.93 15.83 24.11
N VAL A 560 -15.84 15.83 24.89
CA VAL A 560 -15.90 15.53 26.34
C VAL A 560 -16.74 16.54 27.13
N ASP A 561 -16.81 17.79 26.68
CA ASP A 561 -17.57 18.86 27.32
C ASP A 561 -18.95 19.12 26.65
N SER A 562 -19.22 18.50 25.50
CA SER A 562 -20.40 18.82 24.67
C SER A 562 -21.32 17.63 24.36
N LEU A 563 -20.81 16.39 24.41
CA LEU A 563 -21.60 15.18 24.15
C LEU A 563 -22.34 14.67 25.39
N GLY A 564 -22.00 15.09 26.59
CA GLY A 564 -22.68 14.66 27.80
C GLY A 564 -22.31 15.50 29.01
N THR A 565 -22.96 15.21 30.14
CA THR A 565 -22.77 15.93 31.41
C THR A 565 -22.19 15.06 32.52
N LYS A 566 -22.13 13.73 32.31
CA LYS A 566 -21.56 12.79 33.29
C LYS A 566 -20.06 12.99 33.44
N THR A 567 -19.62 13.05 34.69
CA THR A 567 -18.21 13.17 35.07
C THR A 567 -17.47 11.85 34.91
N PHE A 568 -16.14 11.87 35.05
CA PHE A 568 -15.34 10.66 35.07
C PHE A 568 -15.79 9.67 36.17
N LEU A 569 -16.13 10.15 37.37
CA LEU A 569 -16.56 9.30 38.48
C LEU A 569 -17.97 8.73 38.29
N ASP A 570 -18.81 9.36 37.49
CA ASP A 570 -20.13 8.80 37.14
C ASP A 570 -19.99 7.55 36.26
N TYR A 571 -18.99 7.50 35.38
CA TYR A 571 -18.69 6.34 34.54
C TYR A 571 -17.78 5.31 35.19
N PHE A 572 -16.85 5.77 36.03
CA PHE A 572 -15.78 4.95 36.60
C PHE A 572 -15.70 5.13 38.12
N PRO A 573 -16.77 4.79 38.88
CA PRO A 573 -16.84 5.02 40.32
C PRO A 573 -15.74 4.29 41.10
N GLN A 574 -15.17 3.21 40.55
CA GLN A 574 -14.04 2.50 41.14
C GLN A 574 -12.76 3.33 41.27
N TYR A 575 -12.68 4.48 40.58
CA TYR A 575 -11.58 5.44 40.74
C TYR A 575 -11.83 6.49 41.83
N LYS A 576 -12.96 6.44 42.55
CA LYS A 576 -13.21 7.38 43.64
C LYS A 576 -12.32 7.07 44.84
N CYS A 577 -11.52 8.03 45.27
CA CYS A 577 -10.77 7.95 46.53
C CYS A 577 -11.74 7.91 47.71
N ILE A 578 -11.55 6.97 48.63
CA ILE A 578 -12.42 6.79 49.80
C ILE A 578 -12.28 7.98 50.78
N GLU A 579 -11.09 8.58 50.85
CA GLU A 579 -10.75 9.60 51.84
C GLU A 579 -11.38 10.97 51.56
N ASP A 580 -11.32 11.44 50.31
CA ASP A 580 -11.70 12.81 49.92
C ASP A 580 -12.71 12.86 48.77
N GLY A 581 -13.11 11.71 48.22
CA GLY A 581 -14.01 11.63 47.07
C GLY A 581 -13.41 12.09 45.74
N SER A 582 -12.11 12.39 45.70
CA SER A 582 -11.40 12.82 44.48
C SER A 582 -11.15 11.66 43.51
N ILE A 583 -10.66 11.99 42.31
CA ILE A 583 -10.25 10.98 41.32
C ILE A 583 -8.89 10.41 41.72
N ASN A 584 -8.83 9.09 41.86
CA ASN A 584 -7.60 8.35 42.11
C ASN A 584 -6.60 8.62 40.96
N GLN A 585 -5.44 9.17 41.33
CA GLN A 585 -4.38 9.56 40.40
C GLN A 585 -3.66 8.36 39.77
N LYS A 586 -3.84 7.15 40.31
CA LYS A 586 -3.33 5.94 39.65
C LYS A 586 -3.98 5.81 38.27
N ARG A 587 -3.18 5.38 37.30
CA ARG A 587 -3.66 5.09 35.96
C ARG A 587 -4.62 3.89 35.94
N SER A 588 -4.37 2.93 36.81
CA SER A 588 -5.13 1.69 36.93
C SER A 588 -5.36 1.40 38.40
N VAL A 589 -6.60 1.09 38.74
CA VAL A 589 -6.99 0.63 40.09
C VAL A 589 -6.81 -0.88 40.19
N ILE A 590 -7.04 -1.61 39.10
CA ILE A 590 -6.88 -3.07 39.01
C ILE A 590 -5.40 -3.46 38.85
N GLY A 591 -4.63 -2.65 38.15
CA GLY A 591 -3.25 -2.92 37.77
C GLY A 591 -3.09 -3.33 36.30
N LYS A 592 -1.87 -3.71 35.93
CA LYS A 592 -1.57 -4.25 34.60
C LYS A 592 -1.69 -5.77 34.62
N SER A 593 -2.48 -6.33 33.70
CA SER A 593 -2.62 -7.77 33.50
C SER A 593 -2.43 -8.14 32.03
N TYR A 594 -2.75 -9.38 31.64
CA TYR A 594 -2.74 -9.88 30.26
C TYR A 594 -1.36 -9.82 29.60
N GLU A 595 -0.44 -10.64 30.10
CA GLU A 595 0.90 -10.82 29.52
C GLU A 595 0.85 -11.40 28.10
N THR A 596 -0.20 -12.15 27.79
CA THR A 596 -0.52 -12.64 26.45
C THR A 596 -1.79 -11.97 25.91
N ARG A 597 -1.98 -12.03 24.59
CA ARG A 597 -3.17 -11.49 23.92
C ARG A 597 -4.43 -12.15 24.52
N PRO A 598 -5.39 -11.38 25.06
CA PRO A 598 -6.54 -11.95 25.76
C PRO A 598 -7.70 -12.34 24.83
N TRP A 599 -7.48 -12.35 23.50
CA TRP A 599 -8.43 -12.86 22.51
C TRP A 599 -7.84 -14.01 21.74
N ASN A 600 -8.62 -15.08 21.54
CA ASN A 600 -8.23 -16.19 20.68
C ASN A 600 -8.40 -15.84 19.19
N ALA A 601 -8.09 -16.79 18.29
CA ALA A 601 -8.22 -16.59 16.85
C ALA A 601 -9.67 -16.28 16.41
N LYS A 602 -10.68 -16.74 17.13
CA LYS A 602 -12.10 -16.44 16.86
C LYS A 602 -12.54 -15.08 17.42
N GLY A 603 -11.63 -14.31 18.01
CA GLY A 603 -11.95 -13.06 18.68
C GLY A 603 -12.76 -13.24 19.97
N GLU A 604 -12.80 -14.45 20.54
CA GLU A 604 -13.40 -14.72 21.85
C GLU A 604 -12.42 -14.27 22.94
N PHE A 605 -12.93 -13.58 23.95
CA PHE A 605 -12.11 -13.14 25.09
C PHE A 605 -11.81 -14.35 25.98
N ILE A 606 -10.52 -14.65 26.15
CA ILE A 606 -10.00 -15.78 26.92
C ILE A 606 -9.10 -15.34 28.08
N GLY A 607 -9.05 -14.03 28.35
CA GLY A 607 -8.22 -13.50 29.42
C GLY A 607 -8.74 -13.93 30.79
N GLU A 608 -8.01 -14.81 31.48
CA GLU A 608 -8.23 -15.08 32.90
C GLU A 608 -7.86 -13.83 33.71
N MET A 609 -8.73 -13.41 34.63
CA MET A 609 -8.33 -12.47 35.68
C MET A 609 -7.44 -13.24 36.65
N ILE A 610 -6.13 -13.20 36.42
CA ILE A 610 -5.12 -13.64 37.40
C ILE A 610 -5.04 -12.60 38.51
#